data_AF-A0A2W5NH57-F1
#
_entry.id   AF-A0A2W5NH57-F1
#
_cell.length_a   1.000
_cell.length_b   1.000
_cell.length_c   1.000
_cell.angle_alpha   90.00
_cell.angle_beta   90.00
_cell.angle_gamma   90.00
#
_symmetry.space_group_name_H-M   'P 1'
#
loop_
_entity.id
_entity.type
_entity.pdbx_description
1 polymer ?
#
loop_
_entity_poly.entity_id
_entity_poly.type
_entity_poly.pdbx_seq_one_letter_code
_entity_poly.pdbx_strand_id
1 'polypeptide(L)'
;MVFHLTDRMALLTEALRAGDRAEAKALTSRLGGLAEQVGLSLFARVTRDLHLCLRGGDAVAIAAVHARLGRIAERSLRDVMRHADPAAI
;
A
#
# COMPACT_ATOMS: atom_id res chain seq x y z
N MET A 1 -0.20 15.92 -2.27
CA MET A 1 -0.25 14.99 -1.13
C MET A 1 -0.54 13.54 -1.55
N VAL A 2 -1.55 13.26 -2.39
CA VAL A 2 -1.93 11.89 -2.82
C VAL A 2 -0.91 11.18 -3.72
N PHE A 3 -0.20 11.93 -4.58
CA PHE A 3 0.78 11.37 -5.53
C PHE A 3 1.88 10.51 -4.88
N HIS A 4 2.26 10.80 -3.62
CA HIS A 4 3.28 10.01 -2.94
C HIS A 4 2.86 8.55 -2.70
N LEU A 5 1.59 8.27 -2.40
CA LEU A 5 1.16 6.90 -2.08
C LEU A 5 1.27 5.96 -3.29
N THR A 6 0.93 6.44 -4.48
CA THR A 6 1.02 5.66 -5.72
C THR A 6 2.48 5.33 -6.06
N ASP A 7 3.38 6.30 -5.96
CA ASP A 7 4.81 6.08 -6.19
C ASP A 7 5.40 5.05 -5.21
N ARG A 8 5.05 5.16 -3.93
CA ARG A 8 5.51 4.19 -2.91
C ARG A 8 4.92 2.79 -3.13
N MET A 9 3.70 2.68 -3.67
CA MET A 9 3.12 1.38 -4.05
C MET A 9 3.85 0.74 -5.24
N ALA A 10 4.29 1.55 -6.21
CA ALA A 10 5.10 1.07 -7.32
C ALA A 10 6.46 0.56 -6.82
N LEU A 11 7.14 1.34 -5.97
CA LEU A 11 8.41 0.93 -5.35
C LEU A 11 8.26 -0.35 -4.51
N LEU A 12 7.15 -0.48 -3.76
CA LEU A 12 6.88 -1.69 -2.97
C LEU A 12 6.72 -2.91 -3.88
N THR A 13 6.01 -2.76 -4.99
CA THR A 13 5.81 -3.83 -5.96
C THR A 13 7.14 -4.27 -6.56
N GLU A 14 8.03 -3.33 -6.87
CA GLU A 14 9.36 -3.64 -7.39
C GLU A 14 10.24 -4.34 -6.35
N ALA A 15 10.29 -3.84 -5.11
CA ALA A 15 11.03 -4.49 -4.04
C ALA A 15 10.56 -5.93 -3.78
N LEU A 16 9.25 -6.18 -3.82
CA LEU A 16 8.69 -7.53 -3.69
C LEU A 16 9.08 -8.45 -4.85
N ARG A 17 9.10 -7.93 -6.09
CA ARG A 17 9.54 -8.69 -7.29
C ARG A 17 11.03 -9.00 -7.26
N ALA A 18 11.84 -8.05 -6.83
CA ALA A 18 13.29 -8.21 -6.68
C ALA A 18 13.67 -9.11 -5.49
N GLY A 19 12.71 -9.47 -4.63
CA GLY A 19 12.99 -10.22 -3.39
C GLY A 19 13.69 -9.39 -2.32
N ASP A 20 13.77 -8.07 -2.47
CA ASP A 20 14.36 -7.15 -1.50
C ASP A 20 13.42 -6.97 -0.31
N ARG A 21 13.51 -7.91 0.63
CA ARG A 21 12.69 -7.93 1.84
C ARG A 21 12.99 -6.75 2.78
N ALA A 22 14.20 -6.20 2.75
CA ALA A 22 14.57 -5.08 3.61
C ALA A 22 13.85 -3.81 3.13
N GLU A 23 13.93 -3.54 1.84
CA GLU A 23 13.25 -2.40 1.23
C GLU A 23 11.72 -2.54 1.30
N ALA A 24 11.17 -3.73 1.03
CA ALA A 24 9.73 -3.98 1.16
C ALA A 24 9.22 -3.72 2.59
N LYS A 25 10.00 -4.08 3.63
CA LYS A 25 9.64 -3.78 5.04
C LYS A 25 9.68 -2.28 5.33
N ALA A 26 10.69 -1.56 4.83
CA ALA A 26 10.80 -0.12 4.99
C ALA A 26 9.63 0.62 4.31
N LEU A 27 9.32 0.23 3.07
CA LEU A 27 8.23 0.82 2.29
C LEU A 27 6.86 0.56 2.92
N THR A 28 6.58 -0.66 3.39
CA THR A 28 5.32 -0.98 4.08
C THR A 28 5.15 -0.18 5.37
N SER A 29 6.19 -0.02 6.18
CA SER A 29 6.11 0.82 7.39
C SER A 29 5.77 2.28 7.06
N ARG A 30 6.47 2.87 6.08
CA ARG A 30 6.24 4.25 5.62
C ARG A 30 4.86 4.44 5.01
N LEU A 31 4.42 3.51 4.16
CA LEU A 31 3.09 3.52 3.53
C LEU A 31 1.98 3.47 4.58
N GLY A 32 2.14 2.63 5.61
CA GLY A 32 1.18 2.54 6.71
C GLY A 32 1.03 3.86 7.45
N GLY A 33 2.15 4.48 7.85
CA GLY A 33 2.13 5.77 8.53
C GLY A 33 1.52 6.90 7.68
N LEU A 34 1.90 6.98 6.40
CA LEU A 34 1.32 7.98 5.49
C LEU A 34 -0.19 7.79 5.32
N ALA A 35 -0.64 6.55 5.14
CA ALA A 35 -2.07 6.24 5.00
C ALA A 35 -2.86 6.62 6.25
N GLU A 36 -2.31 6.44 7.46
CA GLU A 36 -2.96 6.91 8.69
C GLU A 36 -3.07 8.43 8.76
N GLN A 37 -2.01 9.15 8.40
CA GLN A 37 -1.98 10.61 8.41
C GLN A 37 -3.06 11.24 7.52
N VAL A 38 -3.44 10.56 6.43
CA VAL A 38 -4.48 11.03 5.50
C VAL A 38 -5.85 10.35 5.70
N GLY A 39 -6.02 9.57 6.76
CA GLY A 39 -7.30 8.94 7.11
C GLY A 39 -7.67 7.67 6.32
N LEU A 40 -6.75 7.10 5.54
CA LEU A 40 -6.94 5.85 4.78
C LEU A 40 -6.78 4.62 5.69
N SER A 41 -7.66 4.50 6.69
CA SER A 41 -7.54 3.53 7.79
C SER A 41 -7.49 2.06 7.32
N LEU A 42 -8.30 1.69 6.32
CA LEU A 42 -8.27 0.33 5.76
C LEU A 42 -6.97 0.05 5.01
N PHE A 43 -6.46 1.04 4.27
CA PHE A 43 -5.18 0.94 3.57
C PHE A 43 -4.06 0.72 4.59
N ALA A 44 -3.97 1.58 5.60
CA ALA A 44 -2.98 1.49 6.67
C ALA A 44 -2.98 0.13 7.37
N ARG A 45 -4.17 -0.41 7.67
CA ARG A 45 -4.31 -1.74 8.28
C ARG A 45 -3.73 -2.83 7.39
N VAL A 46 -4.09 -2.85 6.11
CA VAL A 46 -3.59 -3.90 5.20
C VAL A 46 -2.10 -3.74 4.89
N THR A 47 -1.57 -2.51 4.90
CA THR A 47 -0.12 -2.32 4.83
C THR A 47 0.61 -2.88 6.06
N ARG A 48 0.04 -2.75 7.26
CA ARG A 48 0.58 -3.40 8.47
C ARG A 48 0.50 -4.92 8.39
N ASP A 49 -0.60 -5.47 7.89
CA ASP A 49 -0.73 -6.92 7.68
C ASP A 49 0.38 -7.42 6.75
N LEU A 50 0.65 -6.69 5.66
CA LEU A 50 1.75 -7.01 4.73
C LEU A 50 3.11 -6.95 5.41
N HIS A 51 3.35 -5.95 6.26
CA HIS A 51 4.58 -5.83 7.04
C HIS A 51 4.78 -7.05 7.97
N LEU A 52 3.71 -7.54 8.61
CA LEU A 52 3.76 -8.75 9.43
C LEU A 52 4.07 -10.00 8.60
N CYS A 53 3.44 -10.16 7.43
CA CYS A 53 3.76 -11.25 6.50
C CYS A 53 5.23 -11.21 6.05
N LEU A 54 5.76 -10.02 5.75
CA LEU A 54 7.17 -9.82 5.42
C LEU A 54 8.13 -10.20 6.55
N ARG A 55 7.71 -10.03 7.82
CA ARG A 55 8.47 -10.49 8.99
C ARG A 55 8.44 -12.02 9.12
N GLY A 56 7.31 -12.65 8.82
CA GLY A 56 7.15 -14.11 8.84
C GLY A 56 7.84 -14.83 7.67
N GLY A 57 8.04 -14.15 6.54
CA GLY A 57 8.76 -14.71 5.37
C GLY A 57 7.94 -15.65 4.48
N ASP A 58 6.65 -15.83 4.78
CA ASP A 58 5.72 -16.63 3.98
C ASP A 58 5.39 -15.91 2.65
N ALA A 59 5.96 -16.42 1.56
CA ALA A 59 5.81 -15.85 0.23
C ALA A 59 4.36 -15.88 -0.27
N VAL A 60 3.57 -16.89 0.10
CA VAL A 60 2.16 -17.00 -0.30
C VAL A 60 1.33 -15.95 0.42
N ALA A 61 1.55 -15.81 1.73
CA ALA A 61 0.88 -14.77 2.52
C ALA A 61 1.25 -13.35 2.03
N ILE A 62 2.54 -13.11 1.74
CA ILE A 62 3.02 -11.83 1.19
C ILE A 62 2.30 -11.51 -0.13
N ALA A 63 2.27 -12.45 -1.08
CA ALA A 63 1.63 -12.25 -2.38
C ALA A 63 0.11 -11.98 -2.24
N ALA A 64 -0.57 -12.77 -1.40
CA ALA A 64 -2.01 -12.61 -1.17
C ALA A 64 -2.36 -11.25 -0.55
N VAL A 65 -1.59 -10.81 0.45
CA VAL A 65 -1.83 -9.53 1.12
C VAL A 65 -1.41 -8.35 0.24
N HIS A 66 -0.34 -8.46 -0.54
CA HIS A 66 0.05 -7.43 -1.53
C HIS A 66 -1.02 -7.24 -2.60
N ALA A 67 -1.58 -8.33 -3.14
CA ALA A 67 -2.69 -8.26 -4.09
C ALA A 67 -3.95 -7.59 -3.47
N ARG A 68 -4.24 -7.88 -2.20
CA ARG A 68 -5.31 -7.21 -1.45
C ARG A 68 -5.02 -5.71 -1.28
N LEU A 69 -3.79 -5.34 -0.97
CA LEU A 69 -3.38 -3.94 -0.82
C LEU A 69 -3.55 -3.17 -2.14
N GLY A 70 -3.19 -3.76 -3.28
CA GLY A 70 -3.40 -3.18 -4.61
C GLY A 70 -4.87 -2.83 -4.88
N ARG A 71 -5.80 -3.77 -4.61
CA ARG A 71 -7.24 -3.50 -4.78
C ARG A 71 -7.77 -2.38 -3.88
N ILE A 72 -7.23 -2.26 -2.67
CA ILE A 72 -7.58 -1.18 -1.74
C ILE A 72 -7.00 0.15 -2.23
N ALA A 73 -5.74 0.15 -2.69
CA ALA A 73 -5.07 1.33 -3.24
C ALA A 73 -5.90 1.94 -4.38
N GLU A 74 -6.32 1.11 -5.33
CA GLU A 74 -7.16 1.54 -6.45
C GLU A 74 -8.50 2.14 -5.99
N ARG A 75 -9.17 1.52 -5.02
CA ARG A 75 -10.44 2.05 -4.47
C ARG A 75 -10.22 3.37 -3.74
N SER A 76 -9.21 3.44 -2.87
CA SER A 76 -8.87 4.64 -2.12
C SER A 76 -8.48 5.81 -3.04
N LEU A 77 -7.72 5.54 -4.10
CA LEU A 77 -7.36 6.55 -5.10
C LEU A 77 -8.62 7.08 -5.82
N ARG A 78 -9.49 6.19 -6.29
CA ARG A 78 -10.76 6.60 -6.93
C ARG A 78 -11.64 7.43 -6.00
N ASP A 79 -11.77 7.01 -4.74
CA ASP A 79 -12.57 7.75 -3.78
C ASP A 79 -11.95 9.14 -3.53
N VAL A 80 -10.65 9.24 -3.27
CA VAL A 80 -9.99 10.53 -3.07
C VAL A 80 -10.11 11.44 -4.31
N MET A 81 -9.96 10.88 -5.51
CA MET A 81 -10.13 11.64 -6.76
C MET A 81 -11.57 12.16 -6.92
N ARG A 82 -12.58 11.34 -6.62
CA ARG A 82 -13.99 11.77 -6.66
C ARG A 82 -14.30 12.90 -5.67
N HIS A 83 -13.67 12.89 -4.50
CA HIS A 83 -13.83 13.98 -3.52
C HIS A 83 -13.05 15.23 -3.89
N ALA A 84 -11.93 15.09 -4.63
CA ALA A 84 -11.13 16.21 -5.10
C ALA A 84 -11.72 16.88 -6.35
N ASP A 85 -12.48 16.14 -7.17
CA ASP A 85 -13.17 16.65 -8.34
C ASP A 85 -14.57 16.00 -8.48
N PRO A 86 -15.64 16.68 -8.02
CA PRO A 86 -17.00 16.15 -8.12
C PRO A 86 -17.51 16.03 -9.57
N ALA A 87 -16.82 16.64 -10.55
CA ALA A 87 -17.22 16.65 -11.96
C ALA A 87 -16.46 15.62 -12.82
N ALA A 88 -15.53 14.86 -12.24
CA ALA A 88 -14.72 13.87 -12.96
C ALA A 88 -15.41 12.48 -13.05
N ILE A 89 -16.60 12.40 -13.65
CA ILE A 89 -17.17 11.17 -14.23
C ILE A 89 -17.98 11.54 -15.48
#